data_AF-R4WQ87-F1
#
_entry.id   AF-R4WQ87-F1
#
_cell.length_a   1.000
_cell.length_b   1.000
_cell.length_c   1.000
_cell.angle_alpha   90.00
_cell.angle_beta   90.00
_cell.angle_gamma   90.00
#
_symmetry.space_group_name_H-M   'P 1'
#
loop_
_entity.id
_entity.type
_entity.pdbx_description
1 polymer ?
#
loop_
_entity_poly.entity_id
_entity_poly.type
_entity_poly.pdbx_seq_one_letter_code
_entity_poly.pdbx_strand_id
1 'polypeptide(L)' 'MNAMSSSSDAALDTYADAALALHFPALSGEAAVRVKAQFARIAQLAAPVLAYPVDASDEPAPVYRP' A
#
# COMPACT_ATOMS: atom_id res chain seq x y z
N MET A 1 16.29 18.27 -0.99
CA MET A 1 15.24 17.25 -0.75
C MET A 1 15.33 16.27 -1.90
N ASN A 2 15.71 14.98 -1.73
CA ASN A 2 15.61 13.92 -2.78
C ASN A 2 16.15 12.53 -2.38
N ALA A 3 16.78 12.34 -1.20
CA ALA A 3 17.27 11.01 -0.79
C ALA A 3 16.22 10.15 -0.06
N MET A 4 15.32 10.77 0.72
CA MET A 4 14.30 10.06 1.50
C MET A 4 13.22 9.42 0.61
N SER A 5 12.82 10.11 -0.46
CA SER A 5 11.84 9.59 -1.44
C SER A 5 12.34 8.32 -2.13
N SER A 6 13.62 8.27 -2.52
CA SER A 6 14.20 7.09 -3.15
C SER A 6 14.26 5.87 -2.22
N SER A 7 14.43 6.09 -0.90
CA SER A 7 14.46 5.00 0.07
C SER A 7 13.07 4.45 0.39
N SER A 8 12.04 5.29 0.45
CA SER A 8 10.66 4.84 0.64
C SER A 8 10.15 4.07 -0.57
N ASP A 9 10.53 4.50 -1.78
CA ASP A 9 10.13 3.83 -3.01
C ASP A 9 10.72 2.40 -3.09
N ALA A 10 11.97 2.21 -2.69
CA ALA A 10 12.60 0.88 -2.64
C ALA A 10 11.95 -0.07 -1.61
N ALA A 11 11.52 0.46 -0.46
CA ALA A 11 10.84 -0.33 0.56
C ALA A 11 9.44 -0.77 0.12
N LEU A 12 8.68 0.13 -0.53
CA LEU A 12 7.38 -0.20 -1.12
C LEU A 12 7.50 -1.24 -2.23
N ASP A 13 8.54 -1.13 -3.05
CA ASP A 13 8.81 -2.08 -4.13
C ASP A 13 9.10 -3.49 -3.59
N THR A 14 9.97 -3.59 -2.59
CA THR A 14 10.33 -4.84 -1.91
C THR A 14 9.12 -5.48 -1.23
N TYR A 15 8.30 -4.68 -0.55
CA TYR A 15 7.07 -5.15 0.07
C TYR A 15 6.10 -5.71 -0.98
N ALA A 16 5.88 -4.97 -2.07
CA ALA A 16 4.98 -5.39 -3.13
C ALA A 16 5.46 -6.70 -3.78
N ASP A 17 6.77 -6.87 -4.01
CA ASP A 17 7.32 -8.12 -4.54
C ASP A 17 7.09 -9.30 -3.59
N ALA A 18 7.33 -9.13 -2.29
CA ALA A 18 7.10 -10.18 -1.30
C ALA A 18 5.61 -10.55 -1.19
N ALA A 19 4.71 -9.56 -1.18
CA ALA A 19 3.27 -9.78 -1.13
C ALA A 19 2.75 -10.48 -2.40
N LEU A 20 3.25 -10.09 -3.57
CA LEU A 20 2.91 -10.73 -4.84
C LEU A 20 3.40 -12.18 -4.89
N ALA A 21 4.62 -12.46 -4.42
CA ALA A 21 5.14 -13.82 -4.36
C ALA A 21 4.32 -14.72 -3.41
N LEU A 22 3.86 -14.17 -2.28
CA LEU A 22 3.09 -14.92 -1.29
C LEU A 22 1.64 -15.20 -1.73
N HIS A 23 0.95 -14.19 -2.28
CA HIS A 23 -0.49 -14.28 -2.55
C HIS A 23 -0.83 -14.57 -4.01
N PHE A 24 0.07 -14.24 -4.93
CA PHE A 24 -0.15 -14.36 -6.37
C PHE A 24 1.04 -15.01 -7.10
N PRO A 25 1.45 -16.23 -6.73
CA PRO A 25 2.66 -16.88 -7.26
C PRO A 25 2.62 -17.15 -8.77
N ALA A 26 1.43 -17.18 -9.38
CA ALA A 26 1.25 -17.37 -10.82
C ALA A 26 1.08 -16.06 -11.60
N LEU A 27 1.24 -14.90 -10.96
CA LEU A 27 1.10 -13.61 -11.62
C LEU A 27 2.23 -13.39 -12.63
N SER A 28 1.89 -12.98 -13.85
CA SER A 28 2.90 -12.67 -14.86
C SER A 28 3.72 -11.43 -14.45
N GLY A 29 4.98 -11.37 -14.89
CA GLY A 29 5.84 -10.22 -14.61
C GLY A 29 5.27 -8.90 -15.11
N GLU A 30 4.62 -8.89 -16.27
CA GLU A 30 3.97 -7.70 -16.81
C GLU A 30 2.79 -7.22 -15.93
N ALA A 31 2.01 -8.15 -15.40
CA ALA A 31 0.93 -7.83 -14.47
C ALA A 31 1.49 -7.36 -13.12
N ALA A 32 2.57 -7.96 -12.63
CA ALA A 32 3.27 -7.53 -11.41
C ALA A 32 3.76 -6.08 -11.52
N VAL A 33 4.38 -5.70 -12.65
CA VAL A 33 4.81 -4.30 -12.89
C VAL A 33 3.63 -3.32 -12.79
N ARG A 34 2.49 -3.65 -13.40
CA ARG A 34 1.29 -2.82 -13.30
C ARG A 34 0.78 -2.72 -11.86
N VAL A 35 0.74 -3.83 -11.13
CA VAL A 35 0.30 -3.83 -9.72
C VAL A 35 1.23 -2.96 -8.88
N LYS A 36 2.55 -3.07 -9.03
CA LYS A 36 3.53 -2.25 -8.30
C LYS A 36 3.35 -0.76 -8.58
N ALA A 37 3.12 -0.38 -9.84
CA ALA A 37 2.84 1.01 -10.20
C ALA A 37 1.54 1.54 -9.55
N GLN A 38 0.47 0.74 -9.53
CA GLN A 38 -0.77 1.13 -8.85
C GLN A 38 -0.60 1.17 -7.33
N PHE A 39 0.16 0.24 -6.75
CA PHE A 39 0.45 0.19 -5.33
C PHE A 39 1.19 1.45 -4.85
N ALA A 40 2.20 1.91 -5.60
CA ALA A 40 2.89 3.17 -5.32
C ALA A 40 1.92 4.37 -5.30
N ARG A 41 0.98 4.42 -6.25
CA ARG A 41 -0.05 5.47 -6.27
C ARG A 41 -0.98 5.38 -5.07
N ILE A 42 -1.39 4.18 -4.66
CA ILE A 42 -2.23 3.97 -3.47
C ILE A 42 -1.48 4.38 -2.22
N ALA A 43 -0.18 4.07 -2.09
CA ALA A 43 0.63 4.47 -0.95
C ALA A 43 0.65 6.00 -0.77
N GLN A 44 0.73 6.76 -1.87
CA GLN A 44 0.65 8.23 -1.83
C GLN A 44 -0.72 8.73 -1.33
N LEU A 45 -1.81 8.05 -1.68
CA LEU A 45 -3.16 8.38 -1.21
C LEU A 45 -3.40 7.96 0.25
N ALA A 46 -2.80 6.86 0.67
CA ALA A 46 -2.96 6.32 2.02
C ALA A 46 -2.12 7.07 3.07
N ALA A 47 -0.97 7.63 2.68
CA ALA A 47 -0.07 8.37 3.57
C ALA A 47 -0.79 9.42 4.46
N PRO A 48 -1.64 10.34 3.94
CA PRO A 48 -2.37 11.28 4.78
C PRO A 48 -3.42 10.62 5.68
N VAL A 49 -4.00 9.49 5.26
CA VAL A 49 -4.98 8.74 6.06
C VAL A 49 -4.28 8.08 7.26
N LEU A 50 -3.10 7.50 7.05
CA LEU A 50 -2.29 6.89 8.12
C LEU A 50 -1.69 7.91 9.08
N ALA A 51 -1.57 9.18 8.66
CA ALA A 51 -1.14 10.28 9.52
C ALA A 51 -2.28 10.84 10.39
N TYR A 52 -3.54 10.46 10.13
CA TYR A 52 -4.66 10.85 10.97
C TYR A 52 -4.55 10.17 12.34
N PRO A 53 -4.65 10.90 13.45
CA PRO A 53 -4.62 10.30 14.78
C PRO A 53 -5.88 9.48 14.99
N VAL A 54 -5.69 8.19 15.26
CA VAL A 54 -6.77 7.24 15.59
C VAL A 54 -6.57 6.80 17.03
N ASP A 55 -7.61 6.91 17.84
CA ASP A 55 -7.64 6.38 19.20
C ASP A 55 -7.99 4.89 19.20
N ALA A 56 -7.51 4.15 20.19
CA ALA A 56 -7.85 2.72 20.33
C ALA A 56 -9.35 2.46 20.53
N SER A 57 -10.11 3.48 20.96
CA SER A 57 -11.56 3.45 21.11
C SER A 57 -12.33 3.97 19.88
N ASP A 58 -11.66 4.41 18.81
CA ASP A 58 -12.32 4.80 17.58
C ASP A 58 -12.96 3.57 16.92
N GLU A 59 -14.29 3.60 16.84
CA GLU A 59 -15.06 2.55 16.19
C GLU A 59 -15.04 2.72 14.66
N PRO A 60 -15.11 1.62 13.89
CA PRO A 60 -15.30 1.70 12.44
C PRO A 60 -16.55 2.50 12.08
N ALA A 61 -16.54 3.09 10.89
CA ALA A 61 -17.72 3.78 10.36
C ALA A 61 -18.96 2.86 10.42
N PRO A 62 -20.12 3.37 10.87
CA PRO A 62 -21.31 2.55 11.06
C PRO A 62 -21.77 1.96 9.72
N VAL A 63 -21.90 0.64 9.69
CA VAL A 63 -22.52 -0.07 8.57
C VAL A 63 -24.01 -0.18 8.86
N TYR A 64 -24.85 0.33 7.97
CA TYR A 64 -26.30 0.17 8.07
C TYR A 64 -26.65 -1.33 8.19
N ARG A 65 -27.43 -1.69 9.22
CA ARG A 65 -27.98 -3.04 9.40
C ARG A 65 -29.51 -2.96 9.35
N PRO A 66 -30.16 -3.54 8.31
CA PRO A 66 -31.61 -3.56 8.17
C PRO A 66 -32.30 -4.43 9.22
#